data_AF-A0AAV4J898-F1
#
_entry.id   AF-A0AAV4J898-F1
#
_cell.length_a   1.000
_cell.length_b   1.000
_cell.length_c   1.000
_cell.angle_alpha   90.00
_cell.angle_beta   90.00
_cell.angle_gamma   90.00
#
_symmetry.space_group_name_H-M   'P 1'
#
loop_
_entity.id
_entity.type
_entity.pdbx_description
1 polymer ?
#
loop_
_entity_poly.entity_id
_entity_poly.type
_entity_poly.pdbx_seq_one_letter_code
_entity_poly.pdbx_strand_id
1 'polypeptide(L)'
;MQTMLKHALQNRNCSKDAQILRQAANIVRKDLLDHQGFKFAGTFSKQSQEKSVPMSAESLVTMILNGPNIKHQSKCDTQTCLTACQIMLHNTKKEPTSHVTATKHSLEREPPLPIYIGLKVHTACRSRKLIEQLYKIGVCVSYDRVLQLGEWMAASACERFEEDGVVAPVCLRKGLFIVAAIDNLNHNPTATTATSSFHGTGISLFQMPTKDNIGIELPPLKVPSSGQRNTLPKNYTEVPAVALQTNTVSVPECGKSPIESCIDYAKEQKKQWSDMAVQLFKSDQMSCETTIS
;
A
#
# COMPACT_ATOMS: atom_id res chain seq x y z
N MET A 1 41.36 -25.80 -30.46
CA MET A 1 40.14 -25.38 -29.73
C MET A 1 39.79 -23.91 -29.96
N GLN A 2 40.73 -22.96 -29.84
CA GLN A 2 40.51 -21.53 -30.18
C GLN A 2 40.08 -21.27 -31.64
N THR A 3 40.59 -22.04 -32.60
CA THR A 3 40.23 -21.96 -34.03
C THR A 3 38.80 -22.42 -34.32
N MET A 4 38.29 -23.43 -33.60
CA MET A 4 36.90 -23.88 -33.73
C MET A 4 35.90 -22.89 -33.11
N LEU A 5 36.26 -22.24 -32.01
CA LEU A 5 35.45 -21.16 -31.42
C LEU A 5 35.38 -19.93 -32.35
N LYS A 6 36.50 -19.57 -33.00
CA LYS A 6 36.55 -18.49 -34.00
C LYS A 6 35.67 -18.79 -35.22
N HIS A 7 35.69 -20.03 -35.72
CA HIS A 7 34.88 -20.45 -36.85
C HIS A 7 33.38 -20.58 -36.52
N ALA A 8 33.05 -21.00 -35.29
CA ALA A 8 31.67 -21.05 -34.80
C ALA A 8 31.08 -19.64 -34.59
N LEU A 9 31.90 -18.68 -34.14
CA LEU A 9 31.50 -17.27 -34.03
C LEU A 9 31.33 -16.59 -35.41
N GLN A 10 32.09 -17.01 -36.43
CA GLN A 10 31.97 -16.52 -37.81
C GLN A 10 30.79 -17.11 -38.59
N ASN A 11 30.27 -18.28 -38.19
CA ASN A 11 29.12 -18.95 -38.83
C ASN A 11 27.76 -18.60 -38.20
N ARG A 12 27.70 -17.65 -37.26
CA ARG A 12 26.45 -17.22 -36.66
C ARG A 12 25.62 -16.47 -37.71
N ASN A 13 24.58 -17.11 -38.24
CA ASN A 13 23.69 -16.49 -39.20
C ASN A 13 22.78 -15.49 -38.47
N CYS A 14 23.29 -14.27 -38.27
CA CYS A 14 22.59 -13.19 -37.59
C CYS A 14 21.18 -12.94 -38.16
N SER A 15 20.94 -13.25 -39.44
CA SER A 15 19.62 -13.12 -40.06
C SER A 15 18.62 -14.16 -39.58
N LYS A 16 19.03 -15.43 -39.38
CA LYS A 16 18.15 -16.48 -38.85
C LYS A 16 17.87 -16.27 -37.36
N ASP A 17 18.90 -15.95 -36.59
CA ASP A 17 18.76 -15.63 -35.16
C ASP A 17 17.81 -14.44 -34.96
N ALA A 18 17.94 -13.39 -35.77
CA ALA A 18 17.05 -12.23 -35.73
C ALA A 18 15.59 -12.59 -36.05
N GLN A 19 15.33 -13.52 -36.98
CA GLN A 19 13.97 -13.97 -37.29
C GLN A 19 13.33 -14.71 -36.11
N ILE A 20 14.09 -15.60 -35.44
CA ILE A 20 13.63 -16.34 -34.26
C ILE A 20 13.33 -15.37 -33.12
N LEU A 21 14.25 -14.43 -32.85
CA LEU A 21 14.05 -13.41 -31.81
C LEU A 21 12.83 -12.53 -32.10
N ARG A 22 12.62 -12.15 -33.36
CA ARG A 22 11.42 -11.41 -33.78
C ARG A 22 10.14 -12.20 -33.53
N GLN A 23 10.13 -13.50 -33.84
CA GLN A 23 8.97 -14.36 -33.59
C GLN A 23 8.68 -14.50 -32.09
N ALA A 24 9.71 -14.76 -31.27
CA ALA A 24 9.58 -14.84 -29.83
C ALA A 24 9.07 -13.52 -29.22
N ALA A 25 9.64 -12.39 -29.66
CA ALA A 25 9.21 -11.06 -29.24
C ALA A 25 7.75 -10.80 -29.62
N ASN A 26 7.31 -11.18 -30.82
CA ASN A 26 5.92 -11.01 -31.26
C ASN A 26 4.94 -11.81 -30.40
N ILE A 27 5.28 -13.06 -30.07
CA ILE A 27 4.45 -13.93 -29.21
C ILE A 27 4.30 -13.28 -27.82
N VAL A 28 5.43 -13.00 -27.16
CA VAL A 28 5.41 -12.45 -25.80
C VAL A 28 4.78 -11.06 -25.75
N ARG A 29 5.07 -10.20 -26.73
CA ARG A 29 4.49 -8.85 -26.79
C ARG A 29 2.99 -8.88 -26.99
N LYS A 30 2.48 -9.79 -27.83
CA LYS A 30 1.04 -9.96 -28.01
C LYS A 30 0.39 -10.36 -26.68
N ASP A 31 0.91 -11.38 -26.03
CA ASP A 31 0.36 -11.85 -24.76
C ASP A 31 0.44 -10.78 -23.66
N LEU A 32 1.53 -10.01 -23.57
CA LEU A 32 1.64 -8.89 -22.63
C LEU A 32 0.59 -7.80 -22.86
N LEU A 33 0.24 -7.52 -24.12
CA LEU A 33 -0.71 -6.47 -24.47
C LEU A 33 -2.18 -6.91 -24.35
N ASP A 34 -2.44 -8.20 -24.60
CA ASP A 34 -3.77 -8.82 -24.55
C ASP A 34 -4.13 -9.33 -23.14
N HIS A 35 -3.15 -9.45 -22.24
CA HIS A 35 -3.39 -9.90 -20.88
C HIS A 35 -4.24 -8.88 -20.10
N GLN A 36 -5.26 -9.38 -19.40
CA GLN A 36 -6.13 -8.59 -18.53
C GLN A 36 -5.37 -7.87 -17.41
N GLY A 37 -4.21 -8.41 -17.03
CA GLY A 37 -3.28 -7.80 -16.08
C GLY A 37 -3.85 -7.66 -14.67
N PHE A 38 -3.32 -6.71 -13.92
CA PHE A 38 -3.72 -6.37 -12.56
C PHE A 38 -4.49 -5.05 -12.53
N LYS A 39 -5.50 -4.97 -11.66
CA LYS A 39 -6.18 -3.73 -11.34
C LYS A 39 -6.08 -3.49 -9.84
N PHE A 40 -5.47 -2.38 -9.46
CA PHE A 40 -5.36 -2.00 -8.06
C PHE A 40 -6.72 -1.63 -7.50
N ALA A 41 -7.15 -2.38 -6.48
CA ALA A 41 -8.43 -2.19 -5.79
C ALA A 41 -8.24 -1.81 -4.31
N GLY A 42 -7.10 -1.22 -3.96
CA GLY A 42 -6.77 -0.82 -2.58
C GLY A 42 -5.89 -1.81 -1.81
N THR A 43 -5.68 -3.01 -2.34
CA THR A 43 -4.84 -4.03 -1.71
C THR A 43 -4.08 -4.86 -2.73
N PHE A 44 -2.99 -5.48 -2.28
CA PHE A 44 -2.19 -6.43 -3.05
C PHE A 44 -2.44 -7.83 -2.49
N SER A 45 -3.16 -8.67 -3.23
CA SER A 45 -3.38 -10.06 -2.84
C SER A 45 -2.07 -10.85 -2.89
N LYS A 46 -1.95 -11.95 -2.11
CA LYS A 46 -0.75 -12.81 -2.12
C LYS A 46 -0.30 -13.27 -3.52
N GLN A 47 -1.23 -13.46 -4.44
CA GLN A 47 -0.98 -13.91 -5.82
C GLN A 47 -1.02 -12.79 -6.86
N SER A 48 -0.97 -11.52 -6.44
CA SER A 48 -1.16 -10.40 -7.39
C SER A 48 -0.02 -10.32 -8.40
N GLN A 49 1.20 -10.69 -7.99
CA GLN A 49 2.36 -10.61 -8.88
C GLN A 49 2.29 -11.70 -9.96
N GLU A 50 2.05 -12.94 -9.57
CA GLU A 50 1.95 -14.11 -10.43
C GLU A 50 0.81 -13.97 -11.43
N LYS A 51 -0.36 -13.49 -10.98
CA LYS A 51 -1.52 -13.30 -11.85
C LYS A 51 -1.44 -12.07 -12.75
N SER A 52 -0.44 -11.20 -12.55
CA SER A 52 -0.30 -9.97 -13.34
C SER A 52 0.50 -10.16 -14.63
N VAL A 53 1.15 -11.31 -14.79
CA VAL A 53 2.06 -11.57 -15.91
C VAL A 53 1.60 -12.80 -16.71
N PRO A 54 1.68 -12.78 -18.05
CA PRO A 54 1.32 -13.94 -18.85
C PRO A 54 2.43 -15.01 -18.79
N MET A 55 2.04 -16.29 -18.86
CA MET A 55 2.98 -17.42 -18.79
C MET A 55 4.08 -17.38 -19.86
N SER A 56 3.81 -16.81 -21.04
CA SER A 56 4.81 -16.69 -22.10
C SER A 56 5.95 -15.73 -21.74
N ALA A 57 5.65 -14.61 -21.07
CA ALA A 57 6.65 -13.69 -20.57
C ALA A 57 7.47 -14.35 -19.45
N GLU A 58 6.79 -15.00 -18.50
CA GLU A 58 7.44 -15.72 -17.41
C GLU A 58 8.36 -16.83 -17.92
N SER A 59 7.89 -17.62 -18.90
CA SER A 59 8.70 -18.66 -19.54
C SER A 59 9.93 -18.09 -20.23
N LEU A 60 9.79 -17.01 -21.01
CA LEU A 60 10.91 -16.38 -21.70
C LEU A 60 11.93 -15.83 -20.71
N VAL A 61 11.49 -15.06 -19.71
CA VAL A 61 12.38 -14.49 -18.70
C VAL A 61 13.06 -15.58 -17.87
N THR A 62 12.33 -16.64 -17.51
CA THR A 62 12.92 -17.81 -16.84
C THR A 62 14.01 -18.46 -17.68
N MET A 63 13.77 -18.64 -19.00
CA MET A 63 14.78 -19.17 -19.92
C MET A 63 16.00 -18.25 -20.06
N ILE A 64 15.82 -16.93 -19.97
CA ILE A 64 16.92 -15.96 -20.02
C ILE A 64 17.74 -15.98 -18.73
N LEU A 65 17.08 -15.99 -17.56
CA LEU A 65 17.75 -15.92 -16.25
C LEU A 65 18.39 -17.26 -15.86
N ASN A 66 17.72 -18.38 -16.13
CA ASN A 66 18.10 -19.70 -15.64
C ASN A 66 18.58 -20.65 -16.74
N GLY A 67 18.60 -20.19 -17.99
CA GLY A 67 18.94 -20.99 -19.17
C GLY A 67 17.73 -21.71 -19.81
N PRO A 68 17.84 -22.16 -21.07
CA PRO A 68 16.73 -22.68 -21.87
C PRO A 68 16.26 -24.08 -21.47
N ASN A 69 16.69 -24.61 -20.32
CA ASN A 69 16.39 -25.98 -19.91
C ASN A 69 14.97 -26.07 -19.31
N ILE A 70 14.04 -26.61 -20.10
CA ILE A 70 12.61 -26.77 -19.75
C ILE A 70 12.41 -27.69 -18.53
N LYS A 71 13.34 -28.59 -18.22
CA LYS A 71 13.17 -29.61 -17.17
C LYS A 71 13.40 -29.09 -15.74
N HIS A 72 14.02 -27.92 -15.56
CA HIS A 72 14.38 -27.37 -14.23
C HIS A 72 13.72 -26.02 -13.91
N GLN A 73 12.73 -25.58 -14.70
CA GLN A 73 12.13 -24.26 -14.57
C GLN A 73 11.35 -24.04 -13.26
N SER A 74 10.92 -25.11 -12.57
CA SER A 74 10.06 -25.01 -11.38
C SER A 74 10.78 -24.75 -10.05
N LYS A 75 12.12 -24.69 -10.01
CA LYS A 75 12.90 -24.61 -8.75
C LYS A 75 13.73 -23.34 -8.54
N CYS A 76 13.74 -22.39 -9.47
CA CYS A 76 14.69 -21.27 -9.44
C CYS A 76 13.99 -19.91 -9.32
N ASP A 77 14.59 -19.00 -8.53
CA ASP A 77 14.19 -17.64 -8.14
C ASP A 77 12.98 -17.02 -8.86
N THR A 78 11.78 -17.44 -8.42
CA THR A 78 10.50 -16.98 -8.94
C THR A 78 10.35 -15.45 -8.81
N GLN A 79 10.85 -14.86 -7.72
CA GLN A 79 10.67 -13.43 -7.46
C GLN A 79 11.43 -12.54 -8.46
N THR A 80 12.66 -12.89 -8.84
CA THR A 80 13.44 -12.12 -9.82
C THR A 80 12.79 -12.19 -11.20
N CYS A 81 12.28 -13.36 -11.57
CA CYS A 81 11.53 -13.56 -12.81
C CYS A 81 10.25 -12.70 -12.83
N LEU A 82 9.43 -12.77 -11.77
CA LEU A 82 8.22 -11.97 -11.63
C LEU A 82 8.51 -10.46 -11.66
N THR A 83 9.61 -10.04 -11.03
CA THR A 83 10.06 -8.64 -11.03
C THR A 83 10.39 -8.18 -12.45
N ALA A 84 11.23 -8.93 -13.17
CA ALA A 84 11.60 -8.60 -14.54
C ALA A 84 10.37 -8.61 -15.48
N CYS A 85 9.48 -9.59 -15.35
CA CYS A 85 8.25 -9.67 -16.13
C CYS A 85 7.32 -8.47 -15.90
N GLN A 86 7.11 -8.07 -14.64
CA GLN A 86 6.27 -6.91 -14.32
C GLN A 86 6.88 -5.59 -14.83
N ILE A 87 8.21 -5.43 -14.75
CA ILE A 87 8.89 -4.27 -15.34
C ILE A 87 8.79 -4.29 -16.87
N MET A 88 8.93 -5.45 -17.51
CA MET A 88 8.69 -5.60 -18.95
C MET A 88 7.26 -5.21 -19.33
N LEU A 89 6.27 -5.74 -18.61
CA LEU A 89 4.86 -5.42 -18.82
C LEU A 89 4.59 -3.92 -18.67
N HIS A 90 5.08 -3.31 -17.58
CA HIS A 90 4.94 -1.89 -17.30
C HIS A 90 5.44 -1.05 -18.46
N ASN A 91 6.62 -1.37 -19.00
CA ASN A 91 7.28 -0.59 -20.04
C ASN A 91 6.84 -0.95 -21.48
N THR A 92 5.96 -1.94 -21.65
CA THR A 92 5.48 -2.36 -22.97
C THR A 92 4.41 -1.40 -23.50
N LYS A 93 4.73 -0.68 -24.58
CA LYS A 93 3.82 0.28 -25.23
C LYS A 93 2.92 -0.42 -26.26
N LYS A 94 1.64 -0.03 -26.35
CA LYS A 94 0.85 -0.23 -27.59
C LYS A 94 1.39 0.73 -28.65
N GLU A 95 1.41 0.31 -29.91
CA GLU A 95 1.74 1.25 -30.99
C GLU A 95 0.68 2.37 -31.02
N PRO A 96 1.10 3.64 -31.14
CA PRO A 96 0.15 4.75 -31.20
C PRO A 96 -0.70 4.63 -32.46
N THR A 97 -2.02 4.56 -32.29
CA THR A 97 -2.98 4.55 -33.41
C THR A 97 -3.24 5.97 -33.98
N SER A 98 -2.63 7.02 -33.44
CA SER A 98 -2.65 8.39 -33.98
C SER A 98 -1.60 9.26 -33.30
N HIS A 99 -1.36 10.48 -33.83
CA HIS A 99 -0.38 11.50 -33.41
C HIS A 99 -0.41 11.97 -31.93
N VAL A 100 -1.09 11.26 -31.03
CA VAL A 100 -1.07 11.52 -29.59
C VAL A 100 0.21 10.94 -29.01
N THR A 101 0.95 11.76 -28.29
CA THR A 101 2.10 11.36 -27.45
C THR A 101 1.67 10.25 -26.49
N ALA A 102 1.84 8.99 -26.91
CA ALA A 102 1.49 7.85 -26.10
C ALA A 102 2.23 7.93 -24.76
N THR A 103 1.48 8.05 -23.67
CA THR A 103 2.02 7.86 -22.33
C THR A 103 2.82 6.55 -22.34
N LYS A 104 4.03 6.54 -21.74
CA LYS A 104 4.91 5.37 -21.76
C LYS A 104 4.23 4.10 -21.23
N HIS A 105 3.14 4.25 -20.46
CA HIS A 105 2.45 3.20 -19.73
C HIS A 105 0.93 3.32 -19.93
N SER A 106 0.24 2.18 -19.88
CA SER A 106 -1.22 2.08 -19.95
C SER A 106 -1.78 1.94 -18.54
N LEU A 107 -2.63 2.89 -18.11
CA LEU A 107 -3.32 2.82 -16.80
C LEU A 107 -4.12 1.51 -16.62
N GLU A 108 -4.64 0.96 -17.72
CA GLU A 108 -5.39 -0.29 -17.71
C GLU A 108 -4.55 -1.54 -17.40
N ARG A 109 -3.21 -1.45 -17.48
CA ARG A 109 -2.28 -2.60 -17.37
C ARG A 109 -1.10 -2.26 -16.47
N GLU A 110 -1.32 -1.52 -15.39
CA GLU A 110 -0.29 -1.25 -14.39
C GLU A 110 -0.04 -2.52 -13.55
N PRO A 111 1.17 -3.11 -13.57
CA PRO A 111 1.45 -4.26 -12.72
C PRO A 111 1.56 -3.83 -11.25
N PRO A 112 1.37 -4.77 -10.30
CA PRO A 112 1.34 -4.44 -8.88
C PRO A 112 2.69 -3.91 -8.38
N LEU A 113 3.82 -4.42 -8.89
CA LEU A 113 5.15 -4.02 -8.40
C LEU A 113 5.46 -2.52 -8.62
N PRO A 114 5.33 -1.93 -9.83
CA PRO A 114 5.54 -0.49 -10.02
C PRO A 114 4.64 0.40 -9.15
N ILE A 115 3.39 -0.02 -8.91
CA ILE A 115 2.47 0.68 -8.01
C ILE A 115 2.99 0.60 -6.57
N TYR A 116 3.31 -0.61 -6.11
CA TYR A 116 3.83 -0.86 -4.77
C TYR A 116 5.09 -0.06 -4.49
N ILE A 117 6.06 -0.05 -5.41
CA ILE A 117 7.31 0.73 -5.26
C ILE A 117 6.98 2.23 -5.13
N GLY A 118 6.12 2.76 -6.00
CA GLY A 118 5.71 4.16 -5.95
C GLY A 118 5.07 4.55 -4.62
N LEU A 119 4.10 3.76 -4.16
CA LEU A 119 3.44 3.96 -2.88
C LEU A 119 4.42 3.83 -1.70
N LYS A 120 5.22 2.76 -1.67
CA LYS A 120 6.16 2.48 -0.57
C LYS A 120 7.20 3.58 -0.41
N VAL A 121 7.84 3.99 -1.51
CA VAL A 121 8.83 5.07 -1.50
C VAL A 121 8.17 6.38 -1.08
N HIS A 122 6.98 6.69 -1.59
CA HIS A 122 6.25 7.89 -1.20
C HIS A 122 5.92 7.90 0.29
N THR A 123 5.44 6.78 0.85
CA THR A 123 5.17 6.68 2.30
C THR A 123 6.41 6.87 3.16
N ALA A 124 7.57 6.40 2.69
CA ALA A 124 8.82 6.44 3.46
C ALA A 124 9.46 7.84 3.51
N CYS A 125 9.41 8.61 2.42
CA CYS A 125 10.16 9.88 2.35
C CYS A 125 9.40 11.07 1.77
N ARG A 126 8.18 10.87 1.22
CA ARG A 126 7.35 11.90 0.57
C ARG A 126 8.05 12.67 -0.56
N SER A 127 9.20 12.20 -1.06
CA SER A 127 10.02 12.90 -2.05
C SER A 127 9.48 12.73 -3.47
N ARG A 128 8.92 13.81 -4.02
CA ARG A 128 8.51 13.90 -5.43
C ARG A 128 9.66 13.60 -6.38
N LYS A 129 10.83 14.23 -6.13
CA LYS A 129 12.03 14.10 -6.98
C LYS A 129 12.46 12.64 -7.14
N LEU A 130 12.46 11.87 -6.04
CA LEU A 130 12.86 10.46 -6.07
C LEU A 130 11.88 9.60 -6.88
N ILE A 131 10.58 9.78 -6.68
CA ILE A 131 9.55 9.08 -7.45
C ILE A 131 9.66 9.40 -8.94
N GLU A 132 9.87 10.67 -9.30
CA GLU A 132 10.05 11.06 -10.70
C GLU A 132 11.31 10.46 -11.32
N GLN A 133 12.41 10.33 -10.57
CA GLN A 133 13.62 9.65 -11.04
C GLN A 133 13.35 8.16 -11.30
N LEU A 134 12.69 7.46 -10.39
CA LEU A 134 12.32 6.05 -10.54
C LEU A 134 11.32 5.82 -11.69
N TYR A 135 10.36 6.73 -11.86
CA TYR A 135 9.41 6.71 -12.97
C TYR A 135 10.12 6.90 -14.32
N LYS A 136 11.09 7.83 -14.41
CA LYS A 136 11.84 8.09 -15.66
C LYS A 136 12.58 6.86 -16.18
N ILE A 137 13.10 6.02 -15.27
CA ILE A 137 13.78 4.76 -15.59
C ILE A 137 12.84 3.55 -15.69
N GLY A 138 11.51 3.75 -15.58
CA GLY A 138 10.51 2.71 -15.78
C GLY A 138 10.34 1.73 -14.61
N VAL A 139 10.70 2.13 -13.38
CA VAL A 139 10.67 1.26 -12.19
C VAL A 139 9.35 1.36 -11.41
N CYS A 140 8.74 2.54 -11.35
CA CYS A 140 7.47 2.75 -10.66
C CYS A 140 6.46 3.54 -11.52
N VAL A 141 5.26 3.77 -10.98
CA VAL A 141 4.27 4.70 -11.55
C VAL A 141 4.66 6.17 -11.31
N SER A 142 4.01 7.11 -12.00
CA SER A 142 4.30 8.54 -11.84
C SER A 142 3.91 9.06 -10.45
N TYR A 143 4.50 10.19 -10.04
CA TYR A 143 4.13 10.83 -8.77
C TYR A 143 2.65 11.23 -8.72
N ASP A 144 2.12 11.78 -9.82
CA ASP A 144 0.70 12.15 -9.91
C ASP A 144 -0.20 10.93 -9.76
N ARG A 145 0.20 9.77 -10.30
CA ARG A 145 -0.52 8.50 -10.12
C ARG A 145 -0.48 8.04 -8.66
N VAL A 146 0.65 8.18 -7.98
CA VAL A 146 0.75 7.89 -6.54
C VAL A 146 -0.21 8.76 -5.73
N LEU A 147 -0.27 10.08 -6.01
CA LEU A 147 -1.20 10.98 -5.33
C LEU A 147 -2.66 10.59 -5.60
N GLN A 148 -3.00 10.32 -6.85
CA GLN A 148 -4.34 9.87 -7.25
C GLN A 148 -4.76 8.59 -6.52
N LEU A 149 -3.88 7.60 -6.40
CA LEU A 149 -4.16 6.38 -5.62
C LEU A 149 -4.36 6.69 -4.14
N GLY A 150 -3.57 7.64 -3.60
CA GLY A 150 -3.74 8.15 -2.23
C GLY A 150 -5.10 8.80 -2.00
N GLU A 151 -5.54 9.64 -2.94
CA GLU A 151 -6.85 10.30 -2.90
C GLU A 151 -7.98 9.28 -2.94
N TRP A 152 -7.91 8.26 -3.80
CA TRP A 152 -8.93 7.22 -3.87
C TRP A 152 -9.00 6.37 -2.59
N MET A 153 -7.85 6.05 -1.99
CA MET A 153 -7.81 5.37 -0.69
C MET A 153 -8.42 6.24 0.42
N ALA A 154 -8.15 7.55 0.41
CA ALA A 154 -8.73 8.49 1.36
C ALA A 154 -10.26 8.64 1.17
N ALA A 155 -10.75 8.63 -0.07
CA ALA A 155 -12.18 8.62 -0.38
C ALA A 155 -12.86 7.39 0.22
N SER A 156 -12.30 6.22 -0.06
CA SER A 156 -12.81 4.94 0.43
C SER A 156 -12.83 4.88 1.96
N ALA A 157 -11.84 5.48 2.62
CA ALA A 157 -11.80 5.58 4.07
C ALA A 157 -12.91 6.50 4.59
N CYS A 158 -13.17 7.64 3.94
CA CYS A 158 -14.28 8.53 4.32
C CYS A 158 -15.64 7.84 4.17
N GLU A 159 -15.89 7.15 3.05
CA GLU A 159 -17.10 6.35 2.84
C GLU A 159 -17.30 5.31 3.96
N ARG A 160 -16.22 4.60 4.34
CA ARG A 160 -16.27 3.65 5.46
C ARG A 160 -16.69 4.33 6.77
N PHE A 161 -16.23 5.55 7.04
CA PHE A 161 -16.60 6.26 8.26
C PHE A 161 -18.05 6.74 8.24
N GLU A 162 -18.58 7.10 7.08
CA GLU A 162 -20.01 7.41 6.93
C GLU A 162 -20.87 6.17 7.21
N GLU A 163 -20.45 4.99 6.75
CA GLU A 163 -21.12 3.71 7.03
C GLU A 163 -21.02 3.31 8.52
N ASP A 164 -19.84 3.47 9.13
CA ASP A 164 -19.59 3.06 10.51
C ASP A 164 -20.07 4.10 11.54
N GLY A 165 -20.33 5.34 11.12
CA GLY A 165 -20.71 6.46 11.98
C GLY A 165 -19.57 7.00 12.86
N VAL A 166 -18.33 6.56 12.63
CA VAL A 166 -17.15 6.94 13.41
C VAL A 166 -15.90 7.01 12.53
N VAL A 167 -15.05 8.01 12.79
CA VAL A 167 -13.74 8.14 12.14
C VAL A 167 -12.72 7.32 12.94
N ALA A 168 -12.24 6.23 12.36
CA ALA A 168 -11.31 5.31 13.01
C ALA A 168 -10.30 4.74 11.99
N PRO A 169 -9.06 4.38 12.36
CA PRO A 169 -8.17 3.72 11.40
C PRO A 169 -8.80 2.44 10.83
N VAL A 170 -8.68 2.28 9.50
CA VAL A 170 -9.33 1.18 8.75
C VAL A 170 -8.79 -0.21 9.07
N CYS A 171 -7.68 -0.29 9.80
CA CYS A 171 -7.10 -1.53 10.31
C CYS A 171 -7.70 -1.99 11.63
N LEU A 172 -8.56 -1.20 12.27
CA LEU A 172 -9.20 -1.59 13.53
C LEU A 172 -10.35 -2.58 13.30
N ARG A 173 -10.52 -3.50 14.23
CA ARG A 173 -11.64 -4.44 14.27
C ARG A 173 -12.88 -3.78 14.84
N LYS A 174 -14.04 -4.08 14.25
CA LYS A 174 -15.34 -3.59 14.74
C LYS A 174 -15.80 -4.41 15.95
N GLY A 175 -16.49 -3.75 16.89
CA GLY A 175 -17.05 -4.40 18.09
C GLY A 175 -16.05 -4.63 19.23
N LEU A 176 -14.85 -4.06 19.16
CA LEU A 176 -13.87 -4.08 20.24
C LEU A 176 -13.80 -2.74 20.97
N PHE A 177 -13.52 -2.83 22.27
CA PHE A 177 -13.14 -1.67 23.06
C PHE A 177 -11.76 -1.16 22.63
N ILE A 178 -11.64 0.16 22.50
CA ILE A 178 -10.40 0.84 22.11
C ILE A 178 -9.90 1.67 23.28
N VAL A 179 -8.64 1.50 23.66
CA VAL A 179 -7.93 2.41 24.55
C VAL A 179 -7.04 3.31 23.71
N ALA A 180 -7.21 4.63 23.85
CA ALA A 180 -6.34 5.61 23.22
C ALA A 180 -5.35 6.16 24.25
N ALA A 181 -4.06 6.14 23.93
CA ALA A 181 -3.05 6.96 24.59
C ALA A 181 -2.81 8.19 23.72
N ILE A 182 -3.06 9.36 24.30
CA ILE A 182 -2.94 10.65 23.62
C ILE A 182 -1.76 11.36 24.26
N ASP A 183 -0.77 11.73 23.44
CA ASP A 183 0.44 12.39 23.90
C ASP A 183 0.75 13.62 23.04
N ASN A 184 1.38 14.63 23.65
CA ASN A 184 1.80 15.84 22.97
C ASN A 184 3.22 15.67 22.44
N LEU A 185 3.34 15.64 21.11
CA LEU A 185 4.63 15.67 20.42
C LEU A 185 5.10 17.12 20.33
N ASN A 186 5.86 17.54 21.35
CA ASN A 186 6.51 18.84 21.40
C ASN A 186 7.98 18.71 20.98
N HIS A 187 8.33 19.24 19.80
CA HIS A 187 9.73 19.48 19.48
C HIS A 187 10.09 20.93 19.76
N ASN A 188 11.08 21.13 20.64
CA ASN A 188 11.62 22.42 21.08
C ASN A 188 10.57 23.36 21.74
N PRO A 189 10.16 23.06 22.99
CA PRO A 189 9.08 23.79 23.68
C PRO A 189 9.38 25.26 24.00
N THR A 190 10.61 25.73 23.77
CA THR A 190 11.05 27.12 24.05
C THR A 190 11.06 28.02 22.82
N ALA A 191 10.79 27.50 21.62
CA ALA A 191 10.76 28.32 20.40
C ALA A 191 9.49 29.18 20.37
N THR A 192 9.65 30.49 20.53
CA THR A 192 8.59 31.50 20.45
C THR A 192 8.18 31.83 19.01
N THR A 193 8.83 31.24 18.02
CA THR A 193 8.51 31.38 16.60
C THR A 193 8.03 30.05 16.02
N ALA A 194 6.84 30.06 15.42
CA ALA A 194 6.15 28.88 14.87
C ALA A 194 6.83 28.25 13.64
N THR A 195 8.04 28.68 13.28
CA THR A 195 8.76 28.23 12.09
C THR A 195 9.70 27.06 12.35
N SER A 196 10.00 26.74 13.63
CA SER A 196 10.90 25.62 14.00
C SER A 196 10.39 24.75 15.15
N SER A 197 9.23 25.07 15.73
CA SER A 197 8.52 24.19 16.68
C SER A 197 7.48 23.34 15.97
N PHE A 198 7.52 22.03 16.22
CA PHE A 198 6.45 21.13 15.84
C PHE A 198 5.61 20.88 17.09
N HIS A 199 4.34 21.29 17.03
CA HIS A 199 3.33 20.92 18.02
C HIS A 199 2.34 19.97 17.34
N GLY A 200 2.42 18.70 17.70
CA GLY A 200 1.49 17.68 17.21
C GLY A 200 0.91 16.87 18.36
N THR A 201 -0.20 16.19 18.08
CA THR A 201 -0.77 15.21 19.00
C THR A 201 -0.54 13.82 18.43
N GLY A 202 0.21 12.98 19.14
CA GLY A 202 0.29 11.56 18.87
C GLY A 202 -0.90 10.85 19.49
N ILE A 203 -1.56 9.99 18.73
CA ILE A 203 -2.65 9.13 19.23
C ILE A 203 -2.27 7.68 18.95
N SER A 204 -2.06 6.89 19.99
CA SER A 204 -1.85 5.45 19.92
C SER A 204 -3.14 4.74 20.31
N LEU A 205 -3.66 3.88 19.44
CA LEU A 205 -4.90 3.13 19.66
C LEU A 205 -4.57 1.66 19.93
N PHE A 206 -5.13 1.12 21.01
CA PHE A 206 -4.98 -0.27 21.43
C PHE A 206 -6.34 -0.96 21.42
N GLN A 207 -6.44 -2.11 20.76
CA GLN A 207 -7.60 -2.98 20.83
C GLN A 207 -7.28 -4.19 21.70
N MET A 208 -8.23 -4.58 22.56
CA MET A 208 -8.07 -5.68 23.51
C MET A 208 -9.01 -6.83 23.12
N PRO A 209 -8.65 -7.68 22.14
CA PRO A 209 -9.45 -8.86 21.82
C PRO A 209 -9.37 -9.89 22.96
N THR A 210 -10.50 -10.55 23.21
CA THR A 210 -10.63 -11.67 24.15
C THR A 210 -11.00 -12.94 23.39
N LYS A 211 -10.93 -14.11 24.04
CA LYS A 211 -11.42 -15.37 23.43
C LYS A 211 -12.91 -15.30 23.08
N ASP A 212 -13.70 -14.67 23.93
CA ASP A 212 -15.14 -14.51 23.73
C ASP A 212 -15.50 -13.43 22.70
N ASN A 213 -14.61 -12.45 22.48
CA ASN A 213 -14.81 -11.40 21.49
C ASN A 213 -13.47 -10.98 20.86
N ILE A 214 -13.18 -11.56 19.70
CA ILE A 214 -12.00 -11.23 18.88
C ILE A 214 -12.22 -10.00 17.98
N GLY A 215 -13.43 -9.44 17.97
CA GLY A 215 -13.84 -8.40 17.05
C GLY A 215 -14.05 -8.88 15.61
N ILE A 216 -14.60 -8.01 14.78
CA ILE A 216 -14.83 -8.29 13.36
C ILE A 216 -13.76 -7.58 12.54
N GLU A 217 -12.97 -8.36 11.79
CA GLU A 217 -12.06 -7.80 10.80
C GLU A 217 -12.87 -7.22 9.64
N LEU A 218 -12.65 -5.93 9.35
CA LEU A 218 -13.33 -5.25 8.27
C LEU A 218 -12.73 -5.67 6.92
N PRO A 219 -13.55 -5.81 5.87
CA PRO A 219 -13.04 -6.09 4.54
C PRO A 219 -12.16 -4.92 4.06
N PRO A 220 -11.15 -5.19 3.20
CA PRO A 220 -10.32 -4.16 2.62
C PRO A 220 -11.15 -3.05 1.98
N LEU A 221 -10.62 -1.82 2.01
CA LEU A 221 -11.24 -0.67 1.34
C LEU A 221 -11.47 -0.98 -0.15
N LYS A 222 -12.66 -0.63 -0.64
CA LYS A 222 -12.99 -0.73 -2.06
C LYS A 222 -12.64 0.60 -2.73
N VAL A 223 -11.50 0.62 -3.41
CA VAL A 223 -11.02 1.83 -4.07
C VAL A 223 -11.87 2.15 -5.30
N PRO A 224 -12.49 3.34 -5.39
CA PRO A 224 -13.34 3.71 -6.52
C PRO A 224 -12.51 3.92 -7.79
N SER A 225 -13.16 3.73 -8.95
CA SER A 225 -12.54 3.91 -10.27
C SER A 225 -12.45 5.39 -10.70
N SER A 226 -13.12 6.29 -9.99
CA SER A 226 -13.20 7.72 -10.28
C SER A 226 -13.22 8.51 -8.97
N GLY A 227 -12.50 9.64 -8.94
CA GLY A 227 -12.33 10.45 -7.73
C GLY A 227 -13.64 11.09 -7.27
N GLN A 228 -14.17 10.65 -6.14
CA GLN A 228 -15.10 11.44 -5.35
C GLN A 228 -14.30 12.35 -4.39
N ARG A 229 -14.95 13.44 -3.96
CA ARG A 229 -14.35 14.42 -3.06
C ARG A 229 -14.41 13.88 -1.64
N ASN A 230 -13.28 13.85 -0.96
CA ASN A 230 -13.18 13.39 0.42
C ASN A 230 -13.77 14.47 1.34
N THR A 231 -14.81 14.13 2.08
CA THR A 231 -15.37 15.03 3.10
C THR A 231 -15.36 14.33 4.45
N LEU A 232 -14.63 14.91 5.40
CA LEU A 232 -14.76 14.54 6.81
C LEU A 232 -15.98 15.26 7.41
N PRO A 233 -16.54 14.75 8.52
CA PRO A 233 -17.57 15.45 9.27
C PRO A 233 -17.17 16.89 9.61
N LYS A 234 -18.13 17.82 9.59
CA LYS A 234 -17.88 19.26 9.78
C LYS A 234 -17.10 19.58 11.05
N ASN A 235 -17.35 18.87 12.15
CA ASN A 235 -16.63 19.03 13.41
C ASN A 235 -15.11 18.74 13.34
N TYR A 236 -14.60 18.14 12.26
CA TYR A 236 -13.15 17.99 12.02
C TYR A 236 -12.53 19.16 11.24
N THR A 237 -13.35 19.98 10.58
CA THR A 237 -12.88 21.09 9.71
C THR A 237 -13.32 22.46 10.21
N GLU A 238 -14.41 22.51 10.96
CA GLU A 238 -15.00 23.69 11.57
C GLU A 238 -14.71 23.67 13.07
N VAL A 239 -13.65 24.38 13.48
CA VAL A 239 -13.44 24.72 14.89
C VAL A 239 -14.10 26.08 15.12
N PRO A 240 -15.24 26.17 15.83
CA PRO A 240 -15.87 27.45 16.11
C PRO A 240 -14.87 28.34 16.86
N ALA A 241 -14.82 29.62 16.51
CA ALA A 241 -13.98 30.58 17.21
C ALA A 241 -14.47 30.72 18.66
N VAL A 242 -13.78 30.06 19.59
CA VAL A 242 -14.03 30.23 21.02
C VAL A 242 -13.18 31.40 21.50
N ALA A 243 -13.72 32.62 21.40
CA ALA A 243 -13.18 33.75 22.14
C ALA A 243 -13.65 33.60 23.60
N LEU A 244 -12.75 33.19 24.49
CA LEU A 244 -12.98 33.34 25.94
C LEU A 244 -12.98 34.84 26.25
N GLN A 245 -14.17 35.46 26.27
CA GLN A 245 -14.35 36.85 26.68
C GLN A 245 -14.27 37.04 28.21
N THR A 246 -13.88 36.01 28.96
CA THR A 246 -13.99 35.98 30.42
C THR A 246 -12.70 35.46 31.05
N ASN A 247 -12.17 36.17 32.05
CA ASN A 247 -11.06 35.68 32.90
C ASN A 247 -11.50 34.58 33.88
N THR A 248 -12.79 34.23 33.90
CA THR A 248 -13.38 33.21 34.74
C THR A 248 -13.78 32.01 33.88
N VAL A 249 -13.02 30.93 33.96
CA VAL A 249 -13.39 29.65 33.33
C VAL A 249 -14.55 29.07 34.14
N SER A 250 -15.74 29.02 33.54
CA SER A 250 -16.84 28.20 34.04
C SER A 250 -17.13 27.14 33.00
N VAL A 251 -17.04 25.87 33.41
CA VAL A 251 -17.38 24.74 32.55
C VAL A 251 -18.91 24.64 32.55
N PRO A 252 -19.59 24.59 31.39
CA PRO A 252 -21.03 24.39 31.36
C PRO A 252 -21.39 23.11 32.12
N GLU A 253 -22.41 23.16 32.97
CA GLU A 253 -22.96 21.95 33.57
C GLU A 253 -23.32 20.98 32.44
N CYS A 254 -22.75 19.77 32.49
CA CYS A 254 -22.98 18.76 31.49
C CYS A 254 -24.45 18.31 31.57
N GLY A 255 -25.31 18.88 30.73
CA GLY A 255 -26.73 18.54 30.64
C GLY A 255 -27.01 17.15 30.04
N LYS A 256 -25.98 16.31 29.92
CA LYS A 256 -26.14 14.90 29.56
C LYS A 256 -26.13 14.09 30.85
N SER A 257 -27.21 13.35 31.10
CA SER A 257 -27.18 12.27 32.09
C SER A 257 -25.96 11.38 31.81
N PRO A 258 -25.23 10.92 32.84
CA PRO A 258 -24.18 9.94 32.65
C PRO A 258 -24.74 8.81 31.78
N ILE A 259 -24.01 8.44 30.73
CA ILE A 259 -24.36 7.23 29.99
C ILE A 259 -24.21 6.09 31.00
N GLU A 260 -25.33 5.53 31.49
CA GLU A 260 -25.37 4.28 32.27
C GLU A 260 -25.02 3.09 31.36
N SER A 261 -23.95 3.19 30.59
CA SER A 261 -23.28 2.02 30.06
C SER A 261 -22.35 1.53 31.16
N CYS A 262 -22.62 0.35 31.71
CA CYS A 262 -21.74 -0.31 32.67
C CYS A 262 -20.36 -0.55 32.01
N ILE A 263 -19.46 0.42 32.18
CA ILE A 263 -18.07 0.33 31.71
C ILE A 263 -17.21 -0.50 32.65
N ASP A 264 -17.77 -1.04 33.74
CA ASP A 264 -17.01 -1.79 34.75
C ASP A 264 -16.46 -3.09 34.17
N TYR A 265 -17.22 -3.75 33.29
CA TYR A 265 -16.72 -4.89 32.53
C TYR A 265 -15.52 -4.51 31.64
N ALA A 266 -15.58 -3.37 30.94
CA ALA A 266 -14.48 -2.89 30.10
C ALA A 266 -13.25 -2.46 30.93
N LYS A 267 -13.45 -1.90 32.12
CA LYS A 267 -12.37 -1.57 33.07
C LYS A 267 -11.69 -2.83 33.60
N GLU A 268 -12.44 -3.86 33.91
CA GLU A 268 -11.90 -5.14 34.37
C GLU A 268 -11.10 -5.83 33.25
N GLN A 269 -11.64 -5.85 32.02
CA GLN A 269 -10.88 -6.33 30.85
C GLN A 269 -9.58 -5.55 30.67
N LYS A 270 -9.60 -4.21 30.78
CA LYS A 270 -8.38 -3.38 30.71
C LYS A 270 -7.35 -3.80 31.77
N LYS A 271 -7.77 -4.06 33.00
CA LYS A 271 -6.88 -4.46 34.09
C LYS A 271 -6.23 -5.82 33.80
N GLN A 272 -7.04 -6.80 33.41
CA GLN A 272 -6.56 -8.14 33.04
C GLN A 272 -5.58 -8.08 31.87
N TRP A 273 -5.86 -7.24 30.87
CA TRP A 273 -4.98 -7.03 29.73
C TRP A 273 -3.66 -6.38 30.13
N SER A 274 -3.71 -5.38 31.02
CA SER A 274 -2.51 -4.73 31.57
C SER A 274 -1.62 -5.71 32.33
N ASP A 275 -2.21 -6.55 33.18
CA ASP A 275 -1.47 -7.54 33.96
C ASP A 275 -0.83 -8.61 33.06
N MET A 276 -1.59 -9.12 32.07
CA MET A 276 -1.08 -10.07 31.08
C MET A 276 0.02 -9.46 30.21
N ALA A 277 -0.16 -8.23 29.71
CA ALA A 277 0.82 -7.55 28.87
C ALA A 277 2.14 -7.32 29.64
N VAL A 278 2.08 -6.96 30.92
CA VAL A 278 3.27 -6.83 31.77
C VAL A 278 3.98 -8.17 31.94
N GLN A 279 3.25 -9.28 32.08
CA GLN A 279 3.86 -10.62 32.16
C GLN A 279 4.52 -11.04 30.85
N LEU A 280 3.81 -10.87 29.72
CA LEU A 280 4.31 -11.24 28.39
C LEU A 280 5.48 -10.38 27.93
N PHE A 281 5.49 -9.09 28.32
CA PHE A 281 6.62 -8.20 28.09
C PHE A 281 7.86 -8.67 28.86
N LYS A 282 7.70 -9.07 30.13
CA LYS A 282 8.80 -9.62 30.93
C LYS A 282 9.35 -10.94 30.41
N SER A 283 8.53 -11.72 29.70
CA SER A 283 8.92 -13.01 29.12
C SER A 283 9.30 -12.95 27.64
N ASP A 284 9.26 -11.77 27.01
CA ASP A 284 9.54 -11.55 25.59
C ASP A 284 8.66 -12.41 24.63
N GLN A 285 7.39 -12.65 25.01
CA GLN A 285 6.45 -13.50 24.26
C GLN A 285 5.26 -12.74 23.66
N MET A 286 5.35 -11.42 23.58
CA MET A 286 4.24 -10.59 23.08
C MET A 286 4.13 -10.71 21.55
N SER A 287 2.95 -11.10 21.06
CA SER A 287 2.67 -11.22 19.62
C SER A 287 1.39 -10.47 19.21
N CYS A 288 1.21 -10.26 17.90
CA CYS A 288 0.03 -9.62 17.32
C CYS A 288 -1.29 -10.40 17.54
N GLU A 289 -1.21 -11.68 17.92
CA GLU A 289 -2.36 -12.58 18.11
C GLU A 289 -2.69 -12.80 19.60
N THR A 290 -2.00 -12.10 20.49
CA THR A 290 -2.16 -12.25 21.94
C THR A 290 -3.57 -11.85 22.38
N THR A 291 -4.25 -12.74 23.11
CA THR A 291 -5.61 -12.53 23.65
C THR A 291 -5.64 -12.88 25.14
N ILE A 292 -6.45 -12.15 25.91
CA ILE A 292 -6.78 -12.56 27.28
C ILE A 292 -7.78 -13.73 27.25
N SER A 293 -7.64 -14.64 28.21
CA SER A 293 -8.58 -15.76 28.40
C SER A 293 -9.92 -15.29 28.92
#